data_AF-A0A962ANR8-F1
#
_entry.id   AF-A0A962ANR8-F1
#
_cell.length_a   1.000
_cell.length_b   1.000
_cell.length_c   1.000
_cell.angle_alpha   90.00
_cell.angle_beta   90.00
_cell.angle_gamma   90.00
#
_symmetry.space_group_name_H-M   'P 1'
#
loop_
_entity.id
_entity.type
_entity.pdbx_description
1 polymer ?
#
loop_
_entity_poly.entity_id
_entity_poly.type
_entity_poly.pdbx_seq_one_letter_code
_entity_poly.pdbx_strand_id
1 'polypeptide(L)'
;MAGPGGIDFYAELKGWQTAIGSILGFFALVIGALFNFRLNRRRDALLRNEESVAAAVALYGEILLLRKELARLAREVAAIYIREGTSRVTKTGFDAHLLQRHPISEPLLYKALASKIGLLDASLVRSITAFHNNCRETISRLPLLMEDSTRDYTYGAEYVLIPACAAVHEVMPALRKIEQLAGIQEKAEPIDTGRAEDVIDMQDHE
;
A
#
# COMPACT_ATOMS: atom_id res chain seq x y z
N MET A 1 -68.77 -54.38 21.14
CA MET A 1 -68.53 -53.21 22.02
C MET A 1 -67.05 -52.87 21.94
N ALA A 2 -66.69 -51.91 21.09
CA ALA A 2 -65.34 -51.35 21.07
C ALA A 2 -65.28 -50.24 22.13
N GLY A 3 -64.36 -50.36 23.10
CA GLY A 3 -64.28 -49.43 24.23
C GLY A 3 -63.92 -48.01 23.80
N PRO A 4 -64.47 -46.97 24.47
CA PRO A 4 -64.28 -45.56 24.10
C PRO A 4 -62.84 -45.03 24.23
N GLY A 5 -61.90 -45.78 24.82
CA GLY A 5 -60.51 -45.34 25.03
C GLY A 5 -59.60 -45.37 23.79
N GLY A 6 -60.05 -45.92 22.66
CA GLY A 6 -59.22 -45.97 21.44
C GLY A 6 -59.10 -44.61 20.75
N ILE A 7 -60.18 -43.82 20.70
CA ILE A 7 -60.27 -42.60 19.90
C ILE A 7 -59.40 -41.47 20.50
N ASP A 8 -59.39 -41.34 21.83
CA ASP A 8 -58.59 -40.33 22.54
C ASP A 8 -57.08 -40.59 22.39
N PHE A 9 -56.66 -41.86 22.46
CA PHE A 9 -55.25 -42.23 22.28
C PHE A 9 -54.74 -41.90 20.86
N TYR A 10 -55.53 -42.14 19.82
CA TYR A 10 -55.16 -41.77 18.45
C TYR A 10 -55.09 -40.26 18.23
N ALA A 11 -55.98 -39.49 18.87
CA ALA A 11 -55.97 -38.02 18.78
C ALA A 11 -54.72 -37.43 19.45
N GLU A 12 -54.33 -37.94 20.61
CA GLU A 12 -53.08 -37.56 21.29
C GLU A 12 -51.87 -37.88 20.42
N LEU A 13 -51.79 -39.11 19.87
CA LEU A 13 -50.66 -39.55 19.03
C LEU A 13 -50.47 -38.66 17.78
N LYS A 14 -51.57 -38.23 17.16
CA LYS A 14 -51.56 -37.30 16.03
C LYS A 14 -51.08 -35.89 16.44
N GLY A 15 -51.42 -35.44 17.65
CA GLY A 15 -50.93 -34.20 18.25
C GLY A 15 -49.41 -34.23 18.47
N TRP A 16 -48.89 -35.31 19.04
CA TRP A 16 -47.44 -35.53 19.21
C TRP A 16 -46.70 -35.56 17.88
N GLN A 17 -47.25 -36.22 16.86
CA GLN A 17 -46.65 -36.25 15.51
C GLN A 17 -46.56 -34.84 14.89
N THR A 18 -47.59 -34.02 15.09
CA THR A 18 -47.62 -32.64 14.57
C THR A 18 -46.60 -31.75 15.31
N ALA A 19 -46.48 -31.90 16.64
CA ALA A 19 -45.51 -31.17 17.45
C ALA A 19 -44.06 -31.56 17.14
N ILE A 20 -43.78 -32.86 16.96
CA ILE A 20 -42.45 -33.33 16.54
C ILE A 20 -42.12 -32.79 15.14
N GLY A 21 -43.09 -32.83 14.22
CA GLY A 21 -42.92 -32.30 12.86
C GLY A 21 -42.61 -30.80 12.84
N SER A 22 -43.29 -29.99 13.65
CA SER A 22 -43.05 -28.55 13.72
C SER A 22 -41.70 -28.21 14.37
N ILE A 23 -41.31 -28.93 15.42
CA ILE A 23 -40.00 -28.78 16.05
C ILE A 23 -38.88 -29.15 15.08
N LEU A 24 -39.00 -30.29 14.39
CA LEU A 24 -38.01 -30.71 13.39
C LEU A 24 -37.94 -29.73 12.23
N GLY A 25 -39.09 -29.25 11.73
CA GLY A 25 -39.15 -28.23 10.69
C GLY A 25 -38.48 -26.92 11.13
N PHE A 26 -38.73 -26.47 12.36
CA PHE A 26 -38.08 -25.30 12.93
C PHE A 26 -36.56 -25.48 13.03
N PHE A 27 -36.08 -26.60 13.56
CA PHE A 27 -34.64 -26.88 13.62
C PHE A 27 -34.01 -26.96 12.23
N ALA A 28 -34.69 -27.56 11.25
CA ALA A 28 -34.22 -27.60 9.87
C ALA A 28 -34.05 -26.18 9.29
N LEU A 29 -35.01 -25.28 9.55
CA LEU A 29 -34.92 -23.87 9.14
C LEU A 29 -33.77 -23.14 9.85
N VAL A 30 -33.59 -23.34 11.15
CA VAL A 30 -32.50 -22.73 11.93
C VAL A 30 -31.14 -23.21 11.42
N ILE A 31 -30.96 -24.51 11.21
CA ILE A 31 -29.71 -25.09 10.68
C ILE A 31 -29.45 -24.57 9.26
N GLY A 32 -30.47 -24.54 8.40
CA GLY A 32 -30.35 -24.00 7.04
C GLY A 32 -29.93 -22.53 7.03
N ALA A 33 -30.53 -21.71 7.89
CA ALA A 33 -30.18 -20.29 8.03
C ALA A 33 -28.74 -20.10 8.55
N LEU A 34 -28.31 -20.87 9.55
CA LEU A 34 -26.95 -20.82 10.09
C LEU A 34 -25.91 -21.24 9.04
N PHE A 35 -26.22 -22.25 8.23
CA PHE A 35 -25.34 -22.70 7.15
C PHE A 35 -25.20 -21.62 6.07
N ASN A 36 -26.31 -21.01 5.64
CA ASN A 36 -26.31 -19.92 4.67
C ASN A 36 -25.52 -18.69 5.19
N PHE A 37 -25.73 -18.31 6.45
CA PHE A 37 -24.96 -17.24 7.09
C PHE A 37 -23.45 -17.52 7.10
N ARG A 38 -23.04 -18.76 7.41
CA ARG A 38 -21.63 -19.17 7.35
C ARG A 38 -21.05 -19.10 5.94
N LEU A 39 -21.81 -19.53 4.94
CA LEU A 39 -21.38 -19.44 3.54
C LEU A 39 -21.22 -18.00 3.08
N ASN A 40 -22.17 -17.11 3.39
CA ASN A 40 -22.09 -15.69 3.05
C ASN A 40 -20.88 -15.03 3.70
N ARG A 41 -20.64 -15.31 4.99
CA ARG A 41 -19.48 -14.76 5.70
C ARG A 41 -18.14 -15.22 5.10
N ARG A 42 -18.07 -16.47 4.61
CA ARG A 42 -16.89 -16.98 3.88
C ARG A 42 -16.71 -16.29 2.53
N ARG A 43 -17.79 -16.14 1.75
CA ARG A 43 -17.77 -15.44 0.46
C ARG A 43 -17.31 -14.00 0.63
N ASP A 44 -17.86 -13.28 1.61
CA ASP A 44 -17.51 -11.88 1.85
C ASP A 44 -16.04 -11.73 2.30
N ALA A 45 -15.51 -12.71 3.05
CA ALA A 45 -14.09 -12.74 3.40
C ALA A 45 -13.19 -12.96 2.17
N LEU A 46 -13.59 -13.85 1.25
CA LEU A 46 -12.87 -14.09 -0.01
C LEU A 46 -12.87 -12.84 -0.89
N LEU A 47 -14.03 -12.20 -1.08
CA LEU A 47 -14.15 -10.97 -1.86
C LEU A 47 -13.29 -9.84 -1.27
N ARG A 48 -13.29 -9.67 0.05
CA ARG A 48 -12.42 -8.67 0.71
C ARG A 48 -10.94 -8.99 0.51
N ASN A 49 -10.57 -10.26 0.54
CA ASN A 49 -9.19 -10.68 0.29
C ASN A 49 -8.79 -10.40 -1.17
N GLU A 50 -9.64 -10.71 -2.14
CA GLU A 50 -9.42 -10.40 -3.56
C GLU A 50 -9.28 -8.89 -3.80
N GLU A 51 -10.15 -8.07 -3.19
CA GLU A 51 -10.05 -6.61 -3.25
C GLU A 51 -8.75 -6.08 -2.63
N SER A 52 -8.34 -6.62 -1.48
CA SER A 52 -7.08 -6.27 -0.82
C SER A 52 -5.87 -6.60 -1.70
N VAL A 53 -5.83 -7.80 -2.28
CA VAL A 53 -4.75 -8.22 -3.18
C VAL A 53 -4.72 -7.35 -4.44
N ALA A 54 -5.87 -7.08 -5.06
CA ALA A 54 -5.95 -6.21 -6.24
C ALA A 54 -5.44 -4.79 -5.95
N ALA A 55 -5.82 -4.21 -4.81
CA ALA A 55 -5.33 -2.91 -4.38
C ALA A 55 -3.80 -2.92 -4.14
N ALA A 56 -3.28 -3.97 -3.50
CA ALA A 56 -1.84 -4.13 -3.28
C ALA A 56 -1.06 -4.21 -4.59
N VAL A 57 -1.54 -4.99 -5.58
CA VAL A 57 -0.89 -5.12 -6.90
C VAL A 57 -0.93 -3.81 -7.69
N ALA A 58 -2.04 -3.08 -7.65
CA ALA A 58 -2.12 -1.77 -8.29
C ALA A 58 -1.09 -0.78 -7.70
N LEU A 59 -0.99 -0.73 -6.37
CA LEU A 59 0.00 0.10 -5.67
C LEU A 59 1.43 -0.36 -5.95
N TYR A 60 1.67 -1.67 -6.06
CA TYR A 60 2.98 -2.22 -6.43
C TYR A 60 3.46 -1.68 -7.77
N GLY A 61 2.61 -1.66 -8.80
CA GLY A 61 2.95 -1.10 -10.10
C GLY A 61 3.34 0.38 -10.04
N GLU A 62 2.57 1.19 -9.32
CA GLU A 62 2.88 2.62 -9.12
C GLU A 62 4.21 2.81 -8.38
N ILE A 63 4.42 2.08 -7.29
CA ILE A 63 5.67 2.16 -6.50
C ILE A 63 6.87 1.82 -7.37
N LEU A 64 6.80 0.79 -8.22
CA LEU A 64 7.91 0.43 -9.10
C LEU A 64 8.30 1.54 -10.08
N LEU A 65 7.30 2.23 -10.66
CA LEU A 65 7.54 3.33 -11.59
C LEU A 65 8.16 4.53 -10.87
N LEU A 66 7.52 4.99 -9.79
CA LEU A 66 7.99 6.13 -9.01
C LEU A 66 9.37 5.88 -8.40
N ARG A 67 9.65 4.66 -7.95
CA ARG A 67 10.95 4.26 -7.41
C ARG A 67 12.06 4.40 -8.45
N LYS A 68 11.82 4.03 -9.71
CA LYS A 68 12.79 4.21 -10.81
C LYS A 68 13.04 5.70 -11.09
N GLU A 69 11.99 6.51 -11.07
CA GLU A 69 12.10 7.97 -11.25
C GLU A 69 12.90 8.63 -10.12
N LEU A 70 12.61 8.26 -8.86
CA LEU A 70 13.32 8.78 -7.68
C LEU A 70 14.79 8.36 -7.66
N ALA A 71 15.10 7.11 -8.00
CA ALA A 71 16.49 6.67 -8.09
C ALA A 71 17.26 7.40 -9.20
N ARG A 72 16.61 7.64 -10.35
CA ARG A 72 17.20 8.46 -11.42
C ARG A 72 17.46 9.89 -10.93
N LEU A 73 16.49 10.52 -10.29
CA LEU A 73 16.67 11.86 -9.73
C LEU A 73 17.81 11.89 -8.71
N ALA A 74 17.87 10.92 -7.79
CA ALA A 74 18.92 10.84 -6.77
C ALA A 74 20.31 10.77 -7.41
N ARG A 75 20.50 9.93 -8.44
CA ARG A 75 21.76 9.85 -9.19
C ARG A 75 22.15 11.16 -9.84
N GLU A 76 21.19 11.85 -10.44
CA GLU A 76 21.45 13.10 -11.16
C GLU A 76 21.76 14.25 -10.20
N VAL A 77 21.02 14.36 -9.09
CA VAL A 77 21.30 15.35 -8.02
C VAL A 77 22.70 15.10 -7.42
N ALA A 78 23.03 13.85 -7.11
CA ALA A 78 24.35 13.49 -6.59
C ALA A 78 25.48 13.79 -7.59
N ALA A 79 25.27 13.49 -8.87
CA ALA A 79 26.25 13.77 -9.91
C ALA A 79 26.50 15.27 -10.11
N ILE A 80 25.46 16.11 -10.02
CA ILE A 80 25.57 17.57 -10.07
C ILE A 80 26.41 18.06 -8.88
N TYR A 81 26.04 17.63 -7.67
CA TYR A 81 26.76 18.00 -6.44
C TYR A 81 28.26 17.65 -6.50
N ILE A 82 28.59 16.43 -6.92
CA ILE A 82 29.98 15.97 -7.04
C ILE A 82 30.75 16.76 -8.11
N ARG A 83 30.11 17.10 -9.24
CA ARG A 83 30.76 17.80 -10.36
C ARG A 83 31.08 19.24 -10.03
N GLU A 84 30.17 19.93 -9.36
CA GLU A 84 30.27 21.38 -9.13
C GLU A 84 30.91 21.74 -7.78
N GLY A 85 31.08 20.73 -6.90
CA GLY A 85 31.81 20.84 -5.65
C GLY A 85 30.97 21.41 -4.51
N THR A 86 31.46 21.25 -3.28
CA THR A 86 30.81 21.65 -2.02
C THR A 86 30.81 23.17 -1.77
N SER A 87 31.30 23.96 -2.73
CA SER A 87 31.52 25.39 -2.54
C SER A 87 30.18 26.14 -2.45
N ARG A 88 29.83 26.57 -1.23
CA ARG A 88 28.73 27.48 -0.86
C ARG A 88 28.67 28.80 -1.67
N VAL A 89 29.64 29.07 -2.54
CA VAL A 89 29.90 30.35 -3.21
C VAL A 89 29.84 30.26 -4.74
N THR A 90 29.87 29.06 -5.32
CA THR A 90 29.76 28.87 -6.77
C THR A 90 28.35 28.47 -7.13
N LYS A 91 27.70 29.32 -7.96
CA LYS A 91 26.42 29.08 -8.64
C LYS A 91 26.14 27.59 -8.78
N THR A 92 25.33 27.05 -7.89
CA THR A 92 24.95 25.64 -7.96
C THR A 92 24.25 25.42 -9.30
N GLY A 93 24.72 24.49 -10.11
CA GLY A 93 24.14 24.08 -11.39
C GLY A 93 22.83 23.29 -11.24
N PHE A 94 22.19 23.40 -10.07
CA PHE A 94 20.76 23.18 -9.88
C PHE A 94 19.99 24.30 -10.57
N ASP A 95 19.83 24.18 -11.89
CA ASP A 95 19.09 25.13 -12.72
C ASP A 95 17.62 24.72 -12.89
N ALA A 96 16.83 25.63 -13.50
CA ALA A 96 15.44 25.33 -13.85
C ALA A 96 15.32 24.18 -14.86
N HIS A 97 16.39 23.82 -15.58
CA HIS A 97 16.39 22.69 -16.50
C HIS A 97 16.36 21.34 -15.77
N LEU A 98 16.89 21.25 -14.54
CA LEU A 98 16.74 20.04 -13.73
C LEU A 98 15.27 19.70 -13.49
N LEU A 99 14.47 20.69 -13.08
CA LEU A 99 13.02 20.50 -12.87
C LEU A 99 12.30 20.06 -14.16
N GLN A 100 12.72 20.59 -15.31
CA GLN A 100 12.15 20.23 -16.61
C GLN A 100 12.56 18.84 -17.09
N ARG A 101 13.76 18.37 -16.74
CA ARG A 101 14.29 17.05 -17.14
C ARG A 101 13.73 15.92 -16.28
N HIS A 102 13.29 16.22 -15.05
CA HIS A 102 12.75 15.24 -14.10
C HIS A 102 11.33 15.60 -13.66
N PRO A 103 10.34 15.55 -14.57
CA PRO A 103 8.95 15.51 -14.13
C PRO A 103 8.74 14.18 -13.41
N ILE A 104 8.71 14.21 -12.07
CA ILE A 104 8.28 13.05 -11.30
C ILE A 104 6.77 12.95 -11.45
N SER A 105 6.31 11.76 -11.83
CA SER A 105 4.88 11.49 -11.99
C SER A 105 4.17 11.65 -10.64
N GLU A 106 3.02 12.31 -10.62
CA GLU A 106 2.21 12.33 -9.40
C GLU A 106 1.65 10.93 -9.12
N PRO A 107 1.60 10.49 -7.85
CA PRO A 107 0.94 9.23 -7.49
C PRO A 107 -0.58 9.38 -7.69
N LEU A 108 -1.11 8.68 -8.69
CA LEU A 108 -2.52 8.71 -9.07
C LEU A 108 -3.28 7.55 -8.43
N LEU A 109 -2.70 6.35 -8.43
CA LEU A 109 -3.31 5.13 -7.91
C LEU A 109 -3.44 5.17 -6.39
N TYR A 110 -2.42 5.66 -5.67
CA TYR A 110 -2.51 5.84 -4.22
C TYR A 110 -3.68 6.76 -3.81
N LYS A 111 -3.87 7.88 -4.53
CA LYS A 111 -5.01 8.78 -4.29
C LYS A 111 -6.34 8.09 -4.61
N ALA A 112 -6.41 7.40 -5.75
CA ALA A 112 -7.63 6.71 -6.18
C ALA A 112 -8.03 5.54 -5.28
N LEU A 113 -7.04 4.86 -4.68
CA LEU A 113 -7.23 3.68 -3.83
C LEU A 113 -7.22 4.01 -2.33
N ALA A 114 -7.25 5.29 -1.94
CA ALA A 114 -7.18 5.71 -0.54
C ALA A 114 -8.22 5.01 0.37
N SER A 115 -9.45 4.80 -0.14
CA SER A 115 -10.51 4.10 0.58
C SER A 115 -10.28 2.59 0.75
N LYS A 116 -9.36 2.01 -0.01
CA LYS A 116 -9.01 0.58 -0.01
C LYS A 116 -7.72 0.27 0.75
N ILE A 117 -6.93 1.29 1.11
CA ILE A 117 -5.70 1.12 1.90
C ILE A 117 -5.99 0.40 3.23
N GLY A 118 -7.12 0.67 3.86
CA GLY A 118 -7.51 0.03 5.12
C GLY A 118 -7.81 -1.48 5.03
N LEU A 119 -7.89 -2.04 3.80
CA LEU A 119 -8.01 -3.48 3.60
C LEU A 119 -6.66 -4.21 3.69
N LEU A 120 -5.56 -3.48 3.52
CA LEU A 120 -4.22 -4.03 3.53
C LEU A 120 -3.75 -4.34 4.96
N ASP A 121 -2.77 -5.24 5.07
CA ASP A 121 -2.09 -5.48 6.33
C ASP A 121 -1.39 -4.21 6.85
N ALA A 122 -1.40 -4.01 8.18
CA ALA A 122 -0.86 -2.81 8.82
C ALA A 122 0.59 -2.51 8.45
N SER A 123 1.42 -3.54 8.24
CA SER A 123 2.81 -3.35 7.82
C SER A 123 2.90 -2.79 6.39
N LEU A 124 2.02 -3.24 5.49
CA LEU A 124 1.95 -2.73 4.12
C LEU A 124 1.45 -1.30 4.10
N VAL A 125 0.40 -0.99 4.87
CA VAL A 125 -0.13 0.38 4.99
C VAL A 125 0.98 1.33 5.40
N ARG A 126 1.71 1.01 6.48
CA ARG A 126 2.81 1.84 6.97
C ARG A 126 3.88 2.07 5.89
N SER A 127 4.37 1.01 5.25
CA SER A 127 5.43 1.12 4.25
C SER A 127 5.00 1.86 2.99
N ILE A 128 3.78 1.63 2.50
CA ILE A 128 3.24 2.31 1.33
C ILE A 128 3.03 3.80 1.63
N THR A 129 2.48 4.14 2.79
CA THR A 129 2.31 5.54 3.19
C THR A 129 3.66 6.24 3.38
N ALA A 130 4.64 5.58 4.00
CA ALA A 130 6.00 6.12 4.14
C ALA A 130 6.66 6.38 2.77
N PHE A 131 6.54 5.44 1.83
CA PHE A 131 7.02 5.61 0.45
C PHE A 131 6.42 6.85 -0.22
N HIS A 132 5.09 7.00 -0.18
CA HIS A 132 4.41 8.13 -0.81
C HIS A 132 4.73 9.46 -0.11
N ASN A 133 4.92 9.44 1.21
CA ASN A 133 5.37 10.61 1.94
C ASN A 133 6.77 11.04 1.50
N ASN A 134 7.71 10.09 1.44
CA ASN A 134 9.08 10.35 0.99
C ASN A 134 9.13 10.84 -0.45
N CYS A 135 8.35 10.23 -1.35
CA CYS A 135 8.19 10.71 -2.73
C CYS A 135 7.71 12.17 -2.79
N ARG A 136 6.65 12.49 -2.03
CA ARG A 136 6.12 13.86 -1.95
C ARG A 136 7.13 14.84 -1.37
N GLU A 137 7.87 14.44 -0.33
CA GLU A 137 8.94 15.26 0.25
C GLU A 137 10.06 15.52 -0.75
N THR A 138 10.51 14.50 -1.48
CA THR A 138 11.50 14.70 -2.55
C THR A 138 11.02 15.71 -3.59
N ILE A 139 9.78 15.56 -4.08
CA ILE A 139 9.20 16.46 -5.08
C ILE A 139 9.09 17.90 -4.55
N SER A 140 8.59 18.07 -3.32
CA SER A 140 8.40 19.41 -2.74
C SER A 140 9.71 20.10 -2.40
N ARG A 141 10.76 19.34 -2.09
CA ARG A 141 12.08 19.86 -1.74
C ARG A 141 12.98 20.11 -2.95
N LEU A 142 12.72 19.45 -4.09
CA LEU A 142 13.56 19.59 -5.29
C LEU A 142 13.72 21.05 -5.76
N PRO A 143 12.66 21.89 -5.84
CA PRO A 143 12.82 23.31 -6.22
C PRO A 143 13.62 24.13 -5.21
N LEU A 144 13.77 23.66 -3.96
CA LEU A 144 14.49 24.38 -2.92
C LEU A 144 16.00 24.32 -3.11
N LEU A 145 16.51 23.38 -3.90
CA LEU A 145 17.92 23.29 -4.29
C LEU A 145 18.35 24.41 -5.25
N MET A 146 17.41 25.06 -5.93
CA MET A 146 17.71 26.16 -6.82
C MET A 146 18.04 27.43 -6.04
N GLU A 147 18.98 28.22 -6.56
CA GLU A 147 19.27 29.55 -6.05
C GLU A 147 18.05 30.46 -6.17
N ASP A 148 17.82 31.20 -5.10
CA ASP A 148 16.74 32.18 -5.00
C ASP A 148 17.28 33.41 -4.30
N SER A 149 17.38 34.50 -5.06
CA SER A 149 17.93 35.78 -4.57
C SER A 149 17.10 36.41 -3.46
N THR A 150 15.91 35.86 -3.17
CA THR A 150 15.06 36.30 -2.05
C THR A 150 15.37 35.57 -0.73
N ARG A 151 16.22 34.53 -0.75
CA ARG A 151 16.58 33.72 0.43
C ARG A 151 18.04 33.94 0.82
N ASP A 152 18.29 34.16 2.12
CA ASP A 152 19.64 34.35 2.67
C ASP A 152 20.41 33.03 2.92
N TYR A 153 19.83 31.89 2.54
CA TYR A 153 20.37 30.57 2.80
C TYR A 153 20.09 29.61 1.64
N THR A 154 20.95 28.61 1.50
CA THR A 154 20.84 27.53 0.51
C THR A 154 20.55 26.20 1.19
N TYR A 155 19.78 25.34 0.52
CA TYR A 155 19.56 23.97 0.95
C TYR A 155 20.64 23.08 0.34
N GLY A 156 21.18 22.16 1.13
CA GLY A 156 22.09 21.16 0.63
C GLY A 156 21.36 20.02 -0.09
N ALA A 157 22.12 19.21 -0.84
CA ALA A 157 21.58 18.12 -1.66
C ALA A 157 20.92 17.03 -0.80
N GLU A 158 21.40 16.81 0.43
CA GLU A 158 20.86 15.88 1.42
C GLU A 158 19.36 16.08 1.65
N TYR A 159 18.88 17.32 1.56
CA TYR A 159 17.47 17.65 1.78
C TYR A 159 16.53 16.93 0.81
N VAL A 160 17.00 16.66 -0.41
CA VAL A 160 16.29 15.91 -1.46
C VAL A 160 16.72 14.45 -1.50
N LEU A 161 18.01 14.18 -1.31
CA LEU A 161 18.60 12.84 -1.45
C LEU A 161 18.13 11.89 -0.33
N ILE A 162 18.01 12.35 0.91
CA ILE A 162 17.56 11.52 2.04
C ILE A 162 16.17 10.93 1.78
N PRO A 163 15.11 11.72 1.54
CA PRO A 163 13.79 11.14 1.28
C PRO A 163 13.77 10.32 -0.03
N ALA A 164 14.55 10.70 -1.05
CA ALA A 164 14.61 9.94 -2.29
C ALA A 164 15.20 8.53 -2.07
N CYS A 165 16.33 8.43 -1.36
CA CYS A 165 16.97 7.15 -1.06
C CYS A 165 16.12 6.30 -0.12
N ALA A 166 15.51 6.92 0.90
CA ALA A 166 14.58 6.22 1.79
C ALA A 166 13.39 5.63 1.02
N ALA A 167 12.77 6.40 0.10
CA ALA A 167 11.72 5.87 -0.77
C ALA A 167 12.20 4.71 -1.64
N VAL A 168 13.43 4.75 -2.15
CA VAL A 168 13.97 3.70 -3.02
C VAL A 168 14.28 2.41 -2.25
N HIS A 169 14.83 2.52 -1.05
CA HIS A 169 15.37 1.36 -0.34
C HIS A 169 14.39 0.78 0.68
N GLU A 170 13.75 1.63 1.49
CA GLU A 170 12.91 1.18 2.60
C GLU A 170 11.58 0.55 2.15
N VAL A 171 11.17 0.76 0.90
CA VAL A 171 9.95 0.16 0.34
C VAL A 171 10.14 -1.31 -0.05
N MET A 172 11.38 -1.80 -0.15
CA MET A 172 11.69 -3.16 -0.61
C MET A 172 10.99 -4.27 0.17
N PRO A 173 10.94 -4.27 1.52
CA PRO A 173 10.19 -5.28 2.27
C PRO A 173 8.70 -5.32 1.92
N ALA A 174 8.09 -4.17 1.64
CA ALA A 174 6.69 -4.11 1.23
C ALA A 174 6.48 -4.69 -0.18
N LEU A 175 7.37 -4.38 -1.13
CA LEU A 175 7.35 -4.97 -2.47
C LEU A 175 7.46 -6.50 -2.39
N ARG A 176 8.39 -7.04 -1.59
CA ARG A 176 8.52 -8.48 -1.37
C ARG A 176 7.26 -9.11 -0.80
N LYS A 177 6.61 -8.44 0.14
CA LYS A 177 5.37 -8.92 0.75
C LYS A 177 4.21 -8.92 -0.27
N ILE A 178 4.11 -7.91 -1.13
CA ILE A 178 3.10 -7.87 -2.19
C ILE A 178 3.37 -8.96 -3.23
N GLU A 179 4.63 -9.18 -3.64
CA GLU A 179 5.01 -10.27 -4.54
C GLU A 179 4.56 -11.64 -4.01
N GLN A 180 4.77 -11.90 -2.72
CA GLN A 180 4.34 -13.13 -2.06
C GLN A 180 2.81 -13.26 -2.01
N LEU A 181 2.11 -12.18 -1.66
CA LEU A 181 0.65 -12.17 -1.57
C LEU A 181 -0.03 -12.39 -2.94
N ALA A 182 0.54 -11.81 -3.99
CA ALA A 182 -0.04 -11.82 -5.33
C ALA A 182 0.53 -12.95 -6.24
N GLY A 183 1.52 -13.71 -5.77
CA GLY A 183 2.16 -14.75 -6.57
C GLY A 183 2.94 -14.21 -7.78
N ILE A 184 3.51 -13.00 -7.66
CA ILE A 184 4.28 -12.37 -8.73
C ILE A 184 5.62 -13.10 -8.87
N GLN A 185 5.89 -13.65 -10.06
CA GLN A 185 7.12 -14.41 -10.33
C GLN A 185 8.32 -13.49 -10.59
N GLU A 186 8.10 -12.41 -11.34
CA GLU A 186 9.14 -11.42 -11.64
C GLU A 186 9.28 -10.44 -10.47
N LYS A 187 10.29 -10.73 -9.66
CA LYS A 187 10.61 -10.01 -8.44
C LYS A 187 11.23 -8.64 -8.77
N ALA A 188 10.80 -7.61 -8.04
CA ALA A 188 11.41 -6.29 -8.10
C ALA A 188 12.90 -6.37 -7.75
N GLU A 189 13.75 -5.79 -8.59
CA GLU A 189 15.19 -5.74 -8.34
C GLU A 189 15.54 -4.57 -7.40
N PRO A 190 16.61 -4.69 -6.60
CA PRO A 190 17.23 -3.54 -5.97
C PRO A 190 17.61 -2.50 -7.03
N ILE A 191 17.28 -1.23 -6.79
CA ILE A 191 17.62 -0.14 -7.70
C ILE A 191 18.76 0.64 -7.06
N ASP A 192 19.81 0.83 -7.85
CA ASP A 192 20.98 1.61 -7.47
C ASP A 192 20.68 3.11 -7.54
N THR A 193 20.89 3.81 -6.41
CA THR A 193 20.83 5.27 -6.27
C THR A 193 22.16 5.95 -6.61
N GLY A 194 23.16 5.18 -7.06
CA GLY A 194 24.49 5.62 -7.45
C GLY A 194 25.25 6.17 -6.26
N ARG A 195 25.83 7.36 -6.42
CA ARG A 195 26.62 8.02 -5.37
C ARG A 195 25.79 8.91 -4.44
N ALA A 196 24.47 8.72 -4.41
CA ALA A 196 23.60 9.54 -3.59
C ALA A 196 23.88 9.36 -2.09
N GLU A 197 24.15 8.14 -1.65
CA GLU A 197 24.51 7.84 -0.26
C GLU A 197 25.85 8.46 0.12
N ASP A 198 26.87 8.37 -0.75
CA ASP A 198 28.16 9.06 -0.55
C ASP A 198 27.98 10.56 -0.29
N VAL A 199 27.07 11.22 -1.03
CA VAL A 199 26.82 12.66 -0.90
C VAL A 199 26.12 12.98 0.42
N ILE A 200 25.17 12.15 0.85
CA ILE A 200 24.52 12.29 2.16
C ILE A 200 25.57 12.21 3.27
N ASP A 201 26.43 11.18 3.24
CA ASP A 201 27.47 10.97 4.24
C ASP A 201 28.52 12.10 4.28
N MET A 202 28.85 12.69 3.12
CA MET A 202 29.77 13.83 3.06
C MET A 202 29.21 15.06 3.79
N GLN A 203 27.90 15.31 3.68
CA GLN A 203 27.27 16.50 4.26
C GLN A 203 26.98 16.35 5.77
N ASP A 204 26.84 15.14 6.28
CA ASP A 204 26.72 14.87 7.73
C ASP A 204 28.03 15.15 8.51
N HIS A 205 29.15 15.33 7.80
CA HIS A 205 30.48 15.56 8.36
C HIS A 205 31.06 16.97 8.10
N GLU A 206 30.31 17.87 7.48
CA GLU A 206 30.67 19.29 7.25
C GLU A 206 30.10 20.24 8.32
#